data_AF-A0A099W7J0-F1
#
_entry.id   AF-A0A099W7J0-F1
#
_cell.length_a   1.000
_cell.length_b   1.000
_cell.length_c   1.000
_cell.angle_alpha   90.00
_cell.angle_beta   90.00
_cell.angle_gamma   90.00
#
_symmetry.space_group_name_H-M   'P 1'
#
loop_
_entity.id
_entity.type
_entity.pdbx_description
1 polymer ?
#
loop_
_entity_poly.entity_id
_entity_poly.type
_entity_poly.pdbx_seq_one_letter_code
_entity_poly.pdbx_strand_id
1 'polypeptide(L)'
;MSDNMGGKKFQPYIPASKSLPELTVTAIVLGIILSILFGAANAYLGLKVGLTVSASIPAAVISMGILRGIFRRDSILENNIVQTMTTAGEALGAGAVFTIPALFMMGVEIKQIMLVFIVLTGGFLGVFMMVPLRRMLIVNEHETLPYPEGTACAEVLKTGEKGGGAQAKLVVFGFAIGGVVKVLTDGFKLFRSDVQTGIYNFQNAFVGTQIYPALLGVGFIIGPKIAGQMVAGGLMASLVLIPAIAFFGAGSSDIIFPATEALKTLDASMIWDNYIRYIGAGAVAAGGLITLAKTLPAIWQTLRSTMVGLNKSKGYKAVELERTDKDIPMKWVLIGIAVLIVVIAFDPFTNVGVIGALAIAIFGFLFVTVASRIVGIVGSSSSPVSGMTIATLLIVAIAYKSFGYTGTEGIILTLTVAAIVCTALAVAGDISQDLKTGYLVGGTPWKQQVAMMIGVMASGLVMGYILTLLDNAYGMGSEALPAPKAALMKILAEGILNGNLPWTLIFIGVAIAVVIEFLGMNSLVFAVGLYLPLNISATVMFGGFVRLIVNQVIKHKKDKEKAARIERGTLFASGLIAGESLLGVIIAFIISINPNIIPTEYLLTNQWLPFLVFLIVCALLYFSTVPRKQKA
;
A
#
# COMPACT_ATOMS: atom_id res chain seq x y z
N MET A 1 -2.71 8.43 38.86
CA MET A 1 -3.42 7.45 39.70
C MET A 1 -3.92 6.33 38.81
N SER A 2 -3.33 5.14 38.92
CA SER A 2 -3.93 3.85 38.52
C SER A 2 -2.94 2.71 38.85
N ASP A 3 -2.63 2.55 40.13
CA ASP A 3 -2.25 1.22 40.64
C ASP A 3 -3.55 0.58 41.14
N ASN A 4 -3.72 -0.71 40.87
CA ASN A 4 -4.92 -1.55 41.07
C ASN A 4 -6.01 -1.50 39.98
N MET A 5 -5.83 -2.34 38.96
CA MET A 5 -6.85 -3.36 38.65
C MET A 5 -6.16 -4.68 38.32
N GLY A 6 -6.60 -5.75 38.99
CA GLY A 6 -6.16 -7.14 38.77
C GLY A 6 -6.63 -7.68 37.41
N GLY A 7 -6.08 -7.16 36.32
CA GLY A 7 -6.25 -7.72 34.99
C GLY A 7 -5.57 -9.09 34.92
N LYS A 8 -6.31 -10.14 34.56
CA LYS A 8 -5.72 -11.45 34.24
C LYS A 8 -4.64 -11.23 33.19
N LYS A 9 -3.39 -11.58 33.50
CA LYS A 9 -2.27 -11.54 32.54
C LYS A 9 -2.70 -12.29 31.27
N PHE A 10 -2.67 -11.61 30.12
CA PHE A 10 -3.10 -12.19 28.85
C PHE A 10 -2.35 -13.50 28.59
N GLN A 11 -3.09 -14.55 28.23
CA GLN A 11 -2.52 -15.84 27.86
C GLN A 11 -2.60 -16.04 26.34
N PRO A 12 -1.45 -16.16 25.65
CA PRO A 12 -1.43 -16.41 24.21
C PRO A 12 -1.88 -17.83 23.86
N TYR A 13 -2.23 -18.06 22.60
CA TYR A 13 -2.65 -19.38 22.11
C TYR A 13 -1.61 -20.48 22.37
N ILE A 14 -0.33 -20.20 22.11
CA ILE A 14 0.80 -21.05 22.54
C ILE A 14 1.42 -20.44 23.81
N PRO A 15 1.31 -21.09 24.97
CA PRO A 15 1.83 -20.55 26.22
C PRO A 15 3.36 -20.43 26.20
N ALA A 16 3.91 -19.57 27.06
CA ALA A 16 5.36 -19.35 27.15
C ALA A 16 6.16 -20.62 27.53
N SER A 17 5.54 -21.55 28.26
CA SER A 17 6.12 -22.84 28.66
C SER A 17 6.27 -23.84 27.50
N LYS A 18 5.54 -23.66 26.40
CA LYS A 18 5.61 -24.53 25.22
C LYS A 18 6.49 -23.90 24.16
N SER A 19 7.47 -24.66 23.67
CA SER A 19 8.32 -24.27 22.55
C SER A 19 7.93 -25.05 21.30
N LEU A 20 7.62 -24.34 20.22
CA LEU A 20 7.37 -24.91 18.89
C LEU A 20 8.44 -24.39 17.91
N PRO A 21 8.66 -25.06 16.78
CA PRO A 21 9.49 -24.52 15.70
C PRO A 21 8.95 -23.16 15.23
N GLU A 22 9.83 -22.16 15.09
CA GLU A 22 9.44 -20.81 14.64
C GLU A 22 10.32 -20.38 13.47
N LEU A 23 11.57 -20.03 13.74
CA LEU A 23 12.56 -19.58 12.75
C LEU A 23 13.34 -20.76 12.19
N THR A 24 12.70 -21.55 11.34
CA THR A 24 13.29 -22.73 10.69
C THR A 24 13.89 -22.35 9.33
N VAL A 25 14.76 -23.19 8.78
CA VAL A 25 15.28 -22.99 7.42
C VAL A 25 14.14 -22.97 6.39
N THR A 26 13.16 -23.86 6.52
CA THR A 26 11.99 -23.92 5.64
C THR A 26 11.17 -22.63 5.71
N ALA A 27 10.94 -22.08 6.90
CA ALA A 27 10.24 -20.81 7.08
C ALA A 27 11.01 -19.64 6.49
N ILE A 28 12.34 -19.60 6.66
CA ILE A 28 13.18 -18.56 6.09
C ILE A 28 13.13 -18.59 4.56
N VAL A 29 13.35 -19.77 3.95
CA VAL A 29 13.34 -19.91 2.48
C VAL A 29 11.97 -19.55 1.91
N LEU A 30 10.89 -20.09 2.49
CA LEU A 30 9.54 -19.77 2.03
C LEU A 30 9.21 -18.29 2.24
N GLY A 31 9.58 -17.74 3.39
CA GLY A 31 9.40 -16.33 3.70
C GLY A 31 10.14 -15.40 2.75
N ILE A 32 11.38 -15.73 2.36
CA ILE A 32 12.16 -14.96 1.36
C ILE A 32 11.43 -14.96 0.02
N ILE A 33 11.00 -16.13 -0.46
CA ILE A 33 10.28 -16.26 -1.73
C ILE A 33 9.01 -15.41 -1.69
N LEU A 34 8.16 -15.62 -0.68
CA LEU A 34 6.90 -14.89 -0.59
C LEU A 34 7.11 -13.37 -0.38
N SER A 35 8.13 -12.96 0.38
CA SER A 35 8.47 -11.55 0.59
C SER A 35 8.80 -10.83 -0.72
N ILE A 36 9.58 -11.45 -1.60
CA ILE A 36 9.90 -10.88 -2.92
C ILE A 36 8.65 -10.84 -3.81
N LEU A 37 7.88 -11.93 -3.86
CA LEU A 37 6.68 -12.02 -4.71
C LEU A 37 5.61 -11.00 -4.30
N PHE A 38 5.31 -10.89 -3.00
CA PHE A 38 4.32 -9.96 -2.48
C PHE A 38 4.83 -8.51 -2.47
N GLY A 39 6.13 -8.29 -2.26
CA GLY A 39 6.76 -6.99 -2.47
C GLY A 39 6.55 -6.50 -3.91
N ALA A 40 6.83 -7.35 -4.91
CA ALA A 40 6.64 -7.02 -6.32
C ALA A 40 5.17 -6.80 -6.68
N ALA A 41 4.28 -7.67 -6.21
CA ALA A 41 2.85 -7.56 -6.43
C ALA A 41 2.28 -6.24 -5.87
N ASN A 42 2.67 -5.87 -4.64
CA ASN A 42 2.20 -4.65 -4.02
C ASN A 42 2.82 -3.40 -4.65
N ALA A 43 4.06 -3.49 -5.13
CA ALA A 43 4.67 -2.41 -5.90
C ALA A 43 3.87 -2.13 -7.19
N TYR A 44 3.57 -3.18 -7.98
CA TYR A 44 2.76 -3.06 -9.19
C TYR A 44 1.36 -2.48 -8.88
N LEU A 45 0.66 -3.02 -7.88
CA LEU A 45 -0.67 -2.54 -7.51
C LEU A 45 -0.65 -1.08 -7.02
N GLY A 46 0.30 -0.74 -6.17
CA GLY A 46 0.46 0.58 -5.60
C GLY A 46 0.75 1.65 -6.66
N LEU A 47 1.54 1.31 -7.68
CA LEU A 47 1.78 2.18 -8.84
C LEU A 47 0.55 2.34 -9.72
N LYS A 48 -0.29 1.30 -9.83
CA LYS A 48 -1.46 1.31 -10.71
C LYS A 48 -2.65 2.07 -10.12
N VAL A 49 -2.92 1.89 -8.82
CA VAL A 49 -4.13 2.42 -8.16
C VAL A 49 -3.83 3.50 -7.14
N GLY A 50 -2.57 3.65 -6.73
CA GLY A 50 -2.22 4.52 -5.61
C GLY A 50 -2.74 4.02 -4.27
N LEU A 51 -3.22 2.78 -4.17
CA LEU A 51 -3.65 2.15 -2.92
C LEU A 51 -2.89 0.84 -2.75
N THR A 52 -2.56 0.52 -1.51
CA THR A 52 -1.93 -0.75 -1.13
C THR A 52 -2.89 -1.50 -0.23
N VAL A 53 -2.84 -2.83 -0.29
CA VAL A 53 -3.71 -3.70 0.49
C VAL A 53 -2.84 -4.66 1.26
N SER A 54 -2.99 -4.66 2.58
CA SER A 54 -2.24 -5.54 3.48
C SER A 54 -2.36 -7.00 3.06
N ALA A 55 -1.22 -7.64 2.86
CA ALA A 55 -1.12 -9.04 2.45
C ALA A 55 -0.92 -9.99 3.64
N SER A 56 -0.98 -9.51 4.88
CA SER A 56 -0.72 -10.31 6.08
C SER A 56 -1.63 -11.54 6.21
N ILE A 57 -2.95 -11.36 6.00
CA ILE A 57 -3.93 -12.46 6.02
C ILE A 57 -3.72 -13.48 4.89
N PRO A 58 -3.64 -13.08 3.60
CA PRO A 58 -3.40 -14.05 2.53
C PRO A 58 -2.03 -14.72 2.64
N ALA A 59 -1.00 -14.02 3.13
CA ALA A 59 0.30 -14.61 3.40
C ALA A 59 0.22 -15.73 4.45
N ALA A 60 -0.52 -15.53 5.55
CA ALA A 60 -0.78 -16.59 6.53
C ALA A 60 -1.44 -17.82 5.89
N VAL A 61 -2.45 -17.60 5.05
CA VAL A 61 -3.20 -18.69 4.39
C VAL A 61 -2.34 -19.46 3.39
N ILE A 62 -1.54 -18.77 2.57
CA ILE A 62 -0.62 -19.40 1.61
C ILE A 62 0.47 -20.16 2.35
N SER A 63 1.07 -19.54 3.37
CA SER A 63 2.05 -20.20 4.23
C SER A 63 1.49 -21.51 4.80
N MET A 64 0.27 -21.49 5.34
CA MET A 64 -0.36 -22.70 5.89
C MET A 64 -0.62 -23.75 4.80
N GLY A 65 -1.06 -23.34 3.62
CA GLY A 65 -1.25 -24.23 2.47
C GLY A 65 0.04 -24.94 2.07
N ILE A 66 1.17 -24.25 2.06
CA ILE A 66 2.48 -24.78 1.66
C ILE A 66 3.13 -25.58 2.79
N LEU A 67 3.32 -24.97 3.97
CA LEU A 67 4.00 -25.63 5.10
C LEU A 67 3.24 -26.86 5.56
N ARG A 68 1.92 -26.78 5.68
CA ARG A 68 1.11 -27.90 6.18
C ARG A 68 0.72 -28.88 5.08
N GLY A 69 0.30 -28.37 3.92
CA GLY A 69 -0.17 -29.21 2.81
C GLY A 69 0.96 -29.95 2.10
N ILE A 70 2.06 -29.26 1.80
CA ILE A 70 3.18 -29.81 1.03
C ILE A 70 4.25 -30.36 1.97
N PHE A 71 4.72 -29.54 2.91
CA PHE A 71 5.82 -29.92 3.80
C PHE A 71 5.39 -30.66 5.07
N ARG A 72 4.07 -30.81 5.32
CA ARG A 72 3.50 -31.52 6.48
C ARG A 72 4.04 -31.03 7.83
N ARG A 73 4.23 -29.72 7.96
CA ARG A 73 4.69 -29.04 9.18
C ARG A 73 3.52 -28.40 9.90
N ASP A 74 3.34 -28.72 11.18
CA ASP A 74 2.18 -28.34 12.00
C ASP A 74 2.52 -27.28 13.07
N SER A 75 3.32 -26.26 12.72
CA SER A 75 3.62 -25.15 13.63
C SER A 75 2.96 -23.85 13.20
N ILE A 76 1.99 -23.39 14.01
CA ILE A 76 1.41 -22.04 13.90
C ILE A 76 2.46 -20.93 13.98
N LEU A 77 3.52 -21.11 14.79
CA LEU A 77 4.58 -20.11 14.97
C LEU A 77 5.51 -20.04 13.76
N GLU A 78 5.72 -21.17 13.08
CA GLU A 78 6.48 -21.22 11.82
C GLU A 78 5.73 -20.49 10.70
N ASN A 79 4.41 -20.66 10.63
CA ASN A 79 3.55 -19.89 9.72
C ASN A 79 3.54 -18.40 10.04
N ASN A 80 3.53 -18.04 11.32
CA ASN A 80 3.61 -16.65 11.74
C ASN A 80 4.93 -15.99 11.31
N ILE A 81 6.07 -16.72 11.33
CA ILE A 81 7.35 -16.22 10.81
C ILE A 81 7.29 -15.98 9.29
N VAL A 82 6.81 -16.94 8.50
CA VAL A 82 6.67 -16.77 7.04
C VAL A 82 5.77 -15.59 6.69
N GLN A 83 4.63 -15.49 7.37
CA GLN A 83 3.67 -14.40 7.20
C GLN A 83 4.34 -13.05 7.52
N THR A 84 5.05 -12.97 8.64
CA THR A 84 5.80 -11.77 9.05
C THR A 84 6.83 -11.34 7.99
N MET A 85 7.60 -12.28 7.43
CA MET A 85 8.58 -11.98 6.37
C MET A 85 7.91 -11.48 5.09
N THR A 86 6.76 -12.07 4.76
CA THR A 86 5.98 -11.73 3.57
C THR A 86 5.42 -10.32 3.66
N THR A 87 4.77 -9.99 4.79
CA THR A 87 4.27 -8.64 5.06
C THR A 87 5.40 -7.61 5.04
N ALA A 88 6.57 -7.91 5.62
CA ALA A 88 7.69 -6.96 5.60
C ALA A 88 8.13 -6.59 4.17
N GLY A 89 8.11 -7.55 3.23
CA GLY A 89 8.42 -7.28 1.82
C GLY A 89 7.33 -6.48 1.11
N GLU A 90 6.07 -6.76 1.43
CA GLU A 90 4.89 -6.04 0.93
C GLU A 90 4.86 -4.57 1.38
N ALA A 91 5.09 -4.33 2.68
CA ALA A 91 5.15 -3.02 3.32
C ALA A 91 6.30 -2.17 2.75
N LEU A 92 7.44 -2.81 2.49
CA LEU A 92 8.59 -2.20 1.86
C LEU A 92 8.28 -1.77 0.42
N GLY A 93 7.54 -2.58 -0.34
CA GLY A 93 7.00 -2.20 -1.65
C GLY A 93 6.04 -1.00 -1.56
N ALA A 94 5.13 -1.00 -0.58
CA ALA A 94 4.20 0.12 -0.35
C ALA A 94 4.94 1.45 -0.10
N GLY A 95 5.98 1.40 0.74
CA GLY A 95 6.82 2.55 1.06
C GLY A 95 7.59 3.08 -0.16
N ALA A 96 8.17 2.17 -0.95
CA ALA A 96 8.94 2.52 -2.13
C ALA A 96 8.10 3.25 -3.19
N VAL A 97 6.91 2.71 -3.53
CA VAL A 97 6.09 3.20 -4.65
C VAL A 97 5.41 4.55 -4.43
N PHE A 98 5.43 5.09 -3.20
CA PHE A 98 4.81 6.39 -2.94
C PHE A 98 5.69 7.55 -3.37
N THR A 99 7.02 7.39 -3.34
CA THR A 99 7.94 8.52 -3.49
C THR A 99 9.00 8.27 -4.54
N ILE A 100 9.59 7.07 -4.59
CA ILE A 100 10.66 6.74 -5.54
C ILE A 100 10.24 6.95 -7.01
N PRO A 101 9.02 6.57 -7.44
CA PRO A 101 8.61 6.76 -8.84
C PRO A 101 8.63 8.22 -9.32
N ALA A 102 8.61 9.19 -8.40
CA ALA A 102 8.74 10.60 -8.73
C ALA A 102 10.09 10.89 -9.40
N LEU A 103 11.15 10.20 -8.99
CA LEU A 103 12.48 10.32 -9.57
C LEU A 103 12.51 9.81 -11.02
N PHE A 104 11.83 8.70 -11.31
CA PHE A 104 11.68 8.15 -12.66
C PHE A 104 10.87 9.10 -13.55
N MET A 105 9.76 9.62 -13.04
CA MET A 105 8.92 10.61 -13.73
C MET A 105 9.63 11.94 -14.02
N MET A 106 10.76 12.21 -13.37
CA MET A 106 11.60 13.38 -13.64
C MET A 106 12.71 13.10 -14.68
N GLY A 107 12.85 11.85 -15.15
CA GLY A 107 13.90 11.45 -16.08
C GLY A 107 15.31 11.48 -15.46
N VAL A 108 15.41 11.39 -14.13
CA VAL A 108 16.69 11.33 -13.43
C VAL A 108 17.32 9.96 -13.69
N GLU A 109 18.60 9.91 -14.00
CA GLU A 109 19.34 8.66 -14.10
C GLU A 109 19.55 8.06 -12.70
N ILE A 110 18.78 7.02 -12.36
CA ILE A 110 18.82 6.41 -11.03
C ILE A 110 19.67 5.14 -11.07
N LYS A 111 20.75 5.13 -10.30
CA LYS A 111 21.55 3.92 -10.12
C LYS A 111 20.80 2.92 -9.25
N GLN A 112 20.85 1.65 -9.62
CA GLN A 112 20.21 0.57 -8.88
C GLN A 112 20.61 0.50 -7.40
N ILE A 113 21.89 0.79 -7.11
CA ILE A 113 22.39 0.82 -5.73
C ILE A 113 21.72 1.91 -4.89
N MET A 114 21.34 3.05 -5.49
CA MET A 114 20.62 4.12 -4.80
C MET A 114 19.21 3.65 -4.39
N LEU A 115 18.50 2.95 -5.27
CA LEU A 115 17.18 2.38 -4.97
C LEU A 115 17.25 1.35 -3.84
N VAL A 116 18.19 0.40 -3.94
CA VAL A 116 18.42 -0.61 -2.91
C VAL A 116 18.76 0.04 -1.57
N PHE A 117 19.62 1.07 -1.59
CA PHE A 117 19.99 1.82 -0.41
C PHE A 117 18.78 2.46 0.27
N ILE A 118 18.01 3.29 -0.46
CA ILE A 118 16.83 4.01 0.05
C ILE A 118 15.85 3.05 0.73
N VAL A 119 15.54 1.96 0.03
CA VAL A 119 14.52 1.01 0.44
C VAL A 119 14.99 0.17 1.64
N LEU A 120 16.25 -0.27 1.66
CA LEU A 120 16.81 -1.01 2.78
C LEU A 120 16.98 -0.14 4.02
N THR A 121 17.53 1.07 3.89
CA THR A 121 17.72 1.96 5.04
C THR A 121 16.39 2.35 5.66
N GLY A 122 15.38 2.65 4.83
CA GLY A 122 14.02 2.92 5.31
C GLY A 122 13.40 1.69 5.98
N GLY A 123 13.48 0.52 5.35
CA GLY A 123 12.93 -0.73 5.90
C GLY A 123 13.56 -1.12 7.24
N PHE A 124 14.89 -1.12 7.34
CA PHE A 124 15.58 -1.42 8.60
C PHE A 124 15.29 -0.38 9.69
N LEU A 125 15.25 0.91 9.32
CA LEU A 125 14.89 1.97 10.26
C LEU A 125 13.50 1.74 10.86
N GLY A 126 12.52 1.39 10.03
CA GLY A 126 11.17 1.04 10.47
C GLY A 126 11.16 -0.16 11.43
N VAL A 127 11.88 -1.23 11.11
CA VAL A 127 11.99 -2.41 11.99
C VAL A 127 12.61 -2.02 13.34
N PHE A 128 13.76 -1.35 13.34
CA PHE A 128 14.47 -0.98 14.57
C PHE A 128 13.65 -0.04 15.44
N MET A 129 13.00 0.97 14.86
CA MET A 129 12.18 1.91 15.61
C MET A 129 10.91 1.26 16.18
N MET A 130 10.40 0.19 15.56
CA MET A 130 9.23 -0.52 16.08
C MET A 130 9.54 -1.44 17.27
N VAL A 131 10.78 -1.95 17.42
CA VAL A 131 11.18 -2.82 18.55
C VAL A 131 10.86 -2.19 19.93
N PRO A 132 11.30 -0.97 20.28
CA PRO A 132 10.97 -0.34 21.56
C PRO A 132 9.46 -0.10 21.74
N LEU A 133 8.75 0.18 20.64
CA LEU A 133 7.34 0.52 20.66
C LEU A 133 6.43 -0.69 20.91
N ARG A 134 6.89 -1.92 20.61
CA ARG A 134 6.11 -3.15 20.80
C ARG A 134 5.54 -3.25 22.21
N ARG A 135 6.37 -3.10 23.26
CA ARG A 135 5.88 -3.23 24.64
C ARG A 135 4.89 -2.13 24.99
N MET A 136 5.19 -0.90 24.56
CA MET A 136 4.36 0.27 24.84
C MET A 136 2.97 0.16 24.21
N LEU A 137 2.89 -0.29 22.95
CA LEU A 137 1.66 -0.25 22.17
C LEU A 137 0.93 -1.60 22.11
N ILE A 138 1.66 -2.71 22.07
CA ILE A 138 1.05 -4.04 21.86
C ILE A 138 0.79 -4.74 23.19
N VAL A 139 1.75 -4.70 24.12
CA VAL A 139 1.65 -5.39 25.42
C VAL A 139 0.86 -4.55 26.41
N ASN A 140 1.31 -3.31 26.68
CA ASN A 140 0.71 -2.45 27.70
C ASN A 140 -0.68 -1.92 27.28
N GLU A 141 -0.87 -1.69 25.99
CA GLU A 141 -2.12 -1.19 25.40
C GLU A 141 -2.91 -2.31 24.70
N HIS A 142 -2.74 -3.58 25.11
CA HIS A 142 -3.42 -4.71 24.48
C HIS A 142 -4.96 -4.56 24.45
N GLU A 143 -5.53 -4.09 25.55
CA GLU A 143 -6.98 -3.94 25.73
C GLU A 143 -7.55 -2.69 25.06
N THR A 144 -6.71 -1.69 24.79
CA THR A 144 -7.13 -0.41 24.19
C THR A 144 -6.91 -0.37 22.68
N LEU A 145 -5.86 -1.02 22.18
CA LEU A 145 -5.53 -1.05 20.75
C LEU A 145 -5.93 -2.40 20.13
N PRO A 146 -6.97 -2.41 19.24
CA PRO A 146 -7.51 -3.63 18.68
C PRO A 146 -6.60 -4.31 17.65
N TYR A 147 -5.80 -3.54 16.89
CA TYR A 147 -4.97 -4.04 15.79
C TYR A 147 -5.78 -4.97 14.86
N PRO A 148 -6.76 -4.41 14.12
CA PRO A 148 -7.82 -5.20 13.50
C PRO A 148 -7.30 -6.25 12.51
N GLU A 149 -6.30 -5.90 11.71
CA GLU A 149 -5.69 -6.81 10.73
C GLU A 149 -4.83 -7.88 11.40
N GLY A 150 -4.00 -7.49 12.39
CA GLY A 150 -3.17 -8.42 13.15
C GLY A 150 -4.00 -9.43 13.96
N THR A 151 -5.11 -8.97 14.52
CA THR A 151 -6.09 -9.82 15.22
C THR A 151 -6.80 -10.76 14.25
N ALA A 152 -7.23 -10.28 13.08
CA ALA A 152 -7.83 -11.13 12.05
C ALA A 152 -6.84 -12.20 11.55
N CYS A 153 -5.58 -11.83 11.33
CA CYS A 153 -4.53 -12.77 10.95
C CYS A 153 -4.29 -13.83 12.04
N ALA A 154 -4.30 -13.44 13.32
CA ALA A 154 -4.18 -14.41 14.41
C ALA A 154 -5.34 -15.41 14.44
N GLU A 155 -6.58 -14.97 14.18
CA GLU A 155 -7.73 -15.87 14.06
C GLU A 155 -7.61 -16.81 12.86
N VAL A 156 -7.10 -16.33 11.73
CA VAL A 156 -6.82 -17.18 10.56
C VAL A 156 -5.77 -18.24 10.87
N LEU A 157 -4.68 -17.88 11.54
CA LEU A 157 -3.66 -18.85 11.97
C LEU A 157 -4.23 -19.90 12.95
N LYS A 158 -5.04 -19.47 13.93
CA LYS A 158 -5.68 -20.38 14.92
C LYS A 158 -6.75 -21.27 14.31
N THR A 159 -7.52 -20.77 13.35
CA THR A 159 -8.55 -21.57 12.65
C THR A 159 -7.92 -22.51 11.64
N GLY A 160 -6.82 -22.09 11.01
CA GLY A 160 -6.01 -22.92 10.12
C GLY A 160 -5.42 -24.14 10.80
N GLU A 161 -5.00 -24.03 12.07
CA GLU A 161 -4.61 -25.16 12.94
C GLU A 161 -5.71 -26.24 13.06
N LYS A 162 -6.99 -25.83 13.02
CA LYS A 162 -8.15 -26.73 13.14
C LYS A 162 -8.66 -27.29 11.79
N GLY A 163 -8.10 -26.89 10.64
CA GLY A 163 -8.49 -27.42 9.31
C GLY A 163 -8.49 -26.42 8.14
N GLY A 164 -7.41 -25.65 7.95
CA GLY A 164 -7.32 -24.51 7.01
C GLY A 164 -7.35 -24.79 5.49
N GLY A 165 -7.51 -26.04 5.04
CA GLY A 165 -7.43 -26.38 3.61
C GLY A 165 -8.47 -25.68 2.72
N ALA A 166 -9.64 -25.33 3.26
CA ALA A 166 -10.69 -24.63 2.51
C ALA A 166 -10.36 -23.15 2.24
N GLN A 167 -9.72 -22.46 3.19
CA GLN A 167 -9.29 -21.06 3.03
C GLN A 167 -8.15 -20.99 2.00
N ALA A 168 -7.16 -21.89 2.09
CA ALA A 168 -6.06 -21.97 1.12
C ALA A 168 -6.55 -22.19 -0.32
N LYS A 169 -7.53 -23.08 -0.51
CA LYS A 169 -8.15 -23.32 -1.82
C LYS A 169 -8.82 -22.07 -2.39
N LEU A 170 -9.43 -21.22 -1.57
CA LEU A 170 -10.03 -19.96 -2.04
C LEU A 170 -8.97 -18.98 -2.54
N VAL A 171 -7.87 -18.82 -1.81
CA VAL A 171 -6.77 -17.93 -2.21
C VAL A 171 -6.12 -18.42 -3.48
N VAL A 172 -5.80 -19.72 -3.58
CA VAL A 172 -5.20 -20.32 -4.79
C VAL A 172 -6.15 -20.23 -5.99
N PHE A 173 -7.45 -20.44 -5.78
CA PHE A 173 -8.44 -20.31 -6.85
C PHE A 173 -8.56 -18.85 -7.33
N GLY A 174 -8.59 -17.88 -6.42
CA GLY A 174 -8.53 -16.46 -6.77
C GLY A 174 -7.24 -16.11 -7.51
N PHE A 175 -6.10 -16.60 -7.03
CA PHE A 175 -4.80 -16.42 -7.68
C PHE A 175 -4.79 -16.92 -9.12
N ALA A 176 -5.31 -18.13 -9.35
CA ALA A 176 -5.39 -18.71 -10.69
C ALA A 176 -6.29 -17.88 -11.61
N ILE A 177 -7.48 -17.46 -11.16
CA ILE A 177 -8.39 -16.64 -11.97
C ILE A 177 -7.78 -15.27 -12.28
N GLY A 178 -7.20 -14.60 -11.29
CA GLY A 178 -6.53 -13.31 -11.48
C GLY A 178 -5.38 -13.40 -12.49
N GLY A 179 -4.53 -14.42 -12.35
CA GLY A 179 -3.41 -14.67 -13.25
C GLY A 179 -3.83 -15.06 -14.66
N VAL A 180 -4.84 -15.94 -14.82
CA VAL A 180 -5.34 -16.36 -16.15
C VAL A 180 -5.91 -15.16 -16.90
N VAL A 181 -6.77 -14.36 -16.27
CA VAL A 181 -7.33 -13.16 -16.93
C VAL A 181 -6.21 -12.23 -17.37
N LYS A 182 -5.21 -11.99 -16.50
CA LYS A 182 -4.06 -11.14 -16.83
C LYS A 182 -3.23 -11.65 -18.00
N VAL A 183 -2.95 -12.95 -18.04
CA VAL A 183 -2.20 -13.58 -19.14
C VAL A 183 -2.98 -13.49 -20.44
N LEU A 184 -4.30 -13.68 -20.40
CA LEU A 184 -5.14 -13.54 -21.60
C LEU A 184 -5.21 -12.09 -22.10
N THR A 185 -5.31 -11.10 -21.21
CA THR A 185 -5.43 -9.68 -21.60
C THR A 185 -4.09 -9.06 -22.00
N ASP A 186 -3.04 -9.26 -21.21
CA ASP A 186 -1.79 -8.49 -21.34
C ASP A 186 -0.62 -9.35 -21.84
N GLY A 187 -0.66 -10.67 -21.61
CA GLY A 187 0.36 -11.60 -22.08
C GLY A 187 0.14 -12.01 -23.55
N PHE A 188 -1.04 -12.53 -23.85
CA PHE A 188 -1.42 -12.97 -25.19
C PHE A 188 -2.14 -11.90 -26.01
N LYS A 189 -2.56 -10.78 -25.37
CA LYS A 189 -3.44 -9.77 -25.99
C LYS A 189 -4.64 -10.40 -26.72
N LEU A 190 -5.26 -11.39 -26.11
CA LEU A 190 -6.39 -12.09 -26.72
C LEU A 190 -7.57 -11.12 -26.94
N PHE A 191 -7.80 -10.23 -25.98
CA PHE A 191 -8.85 -9.22 -26.02
C PHE A 191 -8.46 -7.99 -25.18
N ARG A 192 -9.11 -6.85 -25.44
CA ARG A 192 -8.80 -5.57 -24.75
C ARG A 192 -9.07 -5.65 -23.25
N SER A 193 -8.20 -5.01 -22.46
CA SER A 193 -8.34 -4.91 -21.01
C SER A 193 -9.39 -3.87 -20.58
N ASP A 194 -9.77 -3.02 -21.52
CA ASP A 194 -10.58 -1.81 -21.41
C ASP A 194 -11.87 -1.97 -22.21
N VAL A 195 -12.99 -1.68 -21.56
CA VAL A 195 -14.32 -1.60 -22.17
C VAL A 195 -14.80 -0.18 -21.96
N GLN A 196 -14.95 0.57 -23.05
CA GLN A 196 -15.30 1.98 -22.98
C GLN A 196 -16.22 2.39 -24.13
N THR A 197 -17.15 3.28 -23.80
CA THR A 197 -18.07 3.91 -24.75
C THR A 197 -18.12 5.42 -24.50
N GLY A 198 -18.14 6.20 -25.58
CA GLY A 198 -18.46 7.63 -25.51
C GLY A 198 -19.92 7.86 -25.14
N ILE A 199 -20.23 9.04 -24.59
CA ILE A 199 -21.61 9.46 -24.33
C ILE A 199 -22.12 10.24 -25.54
N TYR A 200 -23.26 9.81 -26.09
CA TYR A 200 -23.88 10.44 -27.25
C TYR A 200 -24.15 11.94 -26.99
N ASN A 201 -23.73 12.82 -27.92
CA ASN A 201 -23.83 14.27 -27.84
C ASN A 201 -23.08 14.96 -26.67
N PHE A 202 -22.14 14.27 -26.01
CA PHE A 202 -21.30 14.90 -24.99
C PHE A 202 -19.81 14.78 -25.37
N GLN A 203 -19.25 15.82 -25.99
CA GLN A 203 -17.88 15.81 -26.50
C GLN A 203 -16.87 15.49 -25.39
N ASN A 204 -15.93 14.59 -25.71
CA ASN A 204 -14.85 14.13 -24.82
C ASN A 204 -15.32 13.46 -23.50
N ALA A 205 -16.63 13.17 -23.36
CA ALA A 205 -17.15 12.41 -22.23
C ALA A 205 -17.24 10.91 -22.57
N PHE A 206 -16.76 10.06 -21.65
CA PHE A 206 -16.80 8.61 -21.80
C PHE A 206 -17.12 7.92 -20.48
N VAL A 207 -17.63 6.69 -20.58
CA VAL A 207 -17.80 5.75 -19.47
C VAL A 207 -17.15 4.44 -19.86
N GLY A 208 -16.40 3.86 -18.93
CA GLY A 208 -15.76 2.58 -19.15
C GLY A 208 -15.30 1.92 -17.87
N THR A 209 -14.81 0.69 -18.01
CA THR A 209 -14.24 -0.11 -16.93
C THR A 209 -13.07 -0.90 -17.47
N GLN A 210 -12.07 -1.13 -16.63
CA GLN A 210 -11.04 -2.14 -16.90
C GLN A 210 -11.47 -3.50 -16.33
N ILE A 211 -10.92 -4.57 -16.89
CA ILE A 211 -11.33 -5.95 -16.56
C ILE A 211 -10.33 -6.62 -15.62
N TYR A 212 -9.46 -5.82 -14.99
CA TYR A 212 -8.45 -6.29 -14.05
C TYR A 212 -9.07 -6.87 -12.77
N PRO A 213 -8.94 -8.19 -12.52
CA PRO A 213 -9.49 -8.81 -11.32
C PRO A 213 -8.92 -8.29 -9.99
N ALA A 214 -7.69 -7.77 -9.98
CA ALA A 214 -7.09 -7.12 -8.82
C ALA A 214 -7.87 -5.89 -8.40
N LEU A 215 -8.25 -5.02 -9.35
CA LEU A 215 -9.05 -3.82 -9.07
C LEU A 215 -10.42 -4.18 -8.51
N LEU A 216 -11.04 -5.23 -9.05
CA LEU A 216 -12.28 -5.79 -8.52
C LEU A 216 -12.09 -6.29 -7.07
N GLY A 217 -10.98 -7.00 -6.81
CA GLY A 217 -10.60 -7.46 -5.48
C GLY A 217 -10.41 -6.31 -4.49
N VAL A 218 -9.67 -5.26 -4.89
CA VAL A 218 -9.46 -4.04 -4.09
C VAL A 218 -10.81 -3.41 -3.74
N GLY A 219 -11.70 -3.26 -4.72
CA GLY A 219 -13.05 -2.73 -4.54
C GLY A 219 -13.87 -3.50 -3.50
N PHE A 220 -13.79 -4.82 -3.51
CA PHE A 220 -14.48 -5.67 -2.55
C PHE A 220 -13.94 -5.49 -1.11
N ILE A 221 -12.62 -5.31 -0.98
CA ILE A 221 -11.94 -5.16 0.30
C ILE A 221 -12.23 -3.78 0.92
N ILE A 222 -12.07 -2.69 0.16
CA ILE A 222 -12.31 -1.32 0.66
C ILE A 222 -13.81 -1.01 0.80
N GLY A 223 -14.64 -1.76 0.08
CA GLY A 223 -16.09 -1.71 0.18
C GLY A 223 -16.74 -0.53 -0.57
N PRO A 224 -18.09 -0.51 -0.58
CA PRO A 224 -18.88 0.34 -1.47
C PRO A 224 -18.74 1.84 -1.19
N LYS A 225 -18.51 2.24 0.07
CA LYS A 225 -18.41 3.65 0.45
C LYS A 225 -17.13 4.29 -0.10
N ILE A 226 -15.98 3.63 0.10
CA ILE A 226 -14.68 4.13 -0.36
C ILE A 226 -14.61 4.04 -1.89
N ALA A 227 -15.05 2.91 -2.47
CA ALA A 227 -15.10 2.76 -3.92
C ALA A 227 -16.02 3.79 -4.59
N GLY A 228 -17.16 4.11 -3.96
CA GLY A 228 -18.09 5.15 -4.42
C GLY A 228 -17.49 6.56 -4.40
N GLN A 229 -16.73 6.90 -3.36
CA GLN A 229 -16.01 8.17 -3.28
C GLN A 229 -14.93 8.28 -4.37
N MET A 230 -14.24 7.18 -4.65
CA MET A 230 -13.19 7.14 -5.67
C MET A 230 -13.76 7.28 -7.09
N VAL A 231 -14.82 6.53 -7.44
CA VAL A 231 -15.45 6.69 -8.77
C VAL A 231 -16.09 8.06 -8.93
N ALA A 232 -16.61 8.68 -7.87
CA ALA A 232 -17.12 10.05 -7.93
C ALA A 232 -16.05 11.06 -8.37
N GLY A 233 -14.80 10.87 -7.93
CA GLY A 233 -13.66 11.65 -8.41
C GLY A 233 -13.40 11.44 -9.90
N GLY A 234 -13.39 10.18 -10.35
CA GLY A 234 -13.19 9.85 -11.76
C GLY A 234 -14.30 10.41 -12.66
N LEU A 235 -15.55 10.39 -12.19
CA LEU A 235 -16.69 11.00 -12.89
C LEU A 235 -16.59 12.53 -12.93
N MET A 236 -16.08 13.16 -11.87
CA MET A 236 -15.79 14.60 -11.88
C MET A 236 -14.75 14.95 -12.95
N ALA A 237 -13.70 14.15 -13.10
CA ALA A 237 -12.72 14.33 -14.18
C ALA A 237 -13.37 14.15 -15.56
N SER A 238 -13.96 12.98 -15.83
CA SER A 238 -14.37 12.59 -17.18
C SER A 238 -15.67 13.20 -17.67
N LEU A 239 -16.61 13.50 -16.77
CA LEU A 239 -17.95 13.98 -17.14
C LEU A 239 -18.15 15.47 -16.83
N VAL A 240 -17.27 16.09 -16.07
CA VAL A 240 -17.40 17.51 -15.70
C VAL A 240 -16.21 18.31 -16.20
N LEU A 241 -15.00 18.04 -15.71
CA LEU A 241 -13.84 18.90 -15.99
C LEU A 241 -13.35 18.77 -17.44
N ILE A 242 -13.19 17.55 -17.97
CA ILE A 242 -12.71 17.35 -19.34
C ILE A 242 -13.68 18.00 -20.36
N PRO A 243 -15.00 17.71 -20.33
CA PRO A 243 -15.92 18.35 -21.26
C PRO A 243 -16.05 19.86 -21.04
N ALA A 244 -15.92 20.36 -19.81
CA ALA A 244 -15.93 21.80 -19.55
C ALA A 244 -14.71 22.49 -20.18
N ILE A 245 -13.50 21.95 -20.02
CA ILE A 245 -12.28 22.48 -20.65
C ILE A 245 -12.42 22.44 -22.18
N ALA A 246 -12.92 21.33 -22.73
CA ALA A 246 -13.17 21.21 -24.17
C ALA A 246 -14.20 22.24 -24.67
N PHE A 247 -15.31 22.41 -23.96
CA PHE A 247 -16.39 23.34 -24.32
C PHE A 247 -15.91 24.80 -24.31
N PHE A 248 -15.27 25.25 -23.23
CA PHE A 248 -14.75 26.62 -23.13
C PHE A 248 -13.51 26.84 -24.03
N GLY A 249 -12.76 25.79 -24.33
CA GLY A 249 -11.58 25.82 -25.19
C GLY A 249 -11.87 25.70 -26.69
N ALA A 250 -13.06 25.26 -27.10
CA ALA A 250 -13.39 24.92 -28.49
C ALA A 250 -13.18 26.08 -29.49
N GLY A 251 -13.36 27.33 -29.04
CA GLY A 251 -13.14 28.53 -29.85
C GLY A 251 -11.77 29.18 -29.70
N SER A 252 -10.93 28.70 -28.77
CA SER A 252 -9.65 29.34 -28.45
C SER A 252 -8.51 28.81 -29.32
N SER A 253 -7.73 29.72 -29.89
CA SER A 253 -6.44 29.43 -30.53
C SER A 253 -5.26 29.54 -29.57
N ASP A 254 -5.51 29.91 -28.32
CA ASP A 254 -4.45 30.17 -27.35
C ASP A 254 -3.88 28.86 -26.81
N ILE A 255 -2.57 28.83 -26.63
CA ILE A 255 -1.84 27.76 -25.96
C ILE A 255 -1.78 28.12 -24.48
N ILE A 256 -2.56 27.40 -23.66
CA ILE A 256 -2.59 27.62 -22.22
C ILE A 256 -1.72 26.54 -21.55
N PHE A 257 -0.60 26.98 -20.98
CA PHE A 257 0.27 26.11 -20.18
C PHE A 257 -0.57 25.32 -19.14
N PRO A 258 -0.34 24.01 -18.93
CA PRO A 258 0.82 23.20 -19.34
C PRO A 258 0.84 22.65 -20.76
N ALA A 259 -0.28 22.69 -21.48
CA ALA A 259 -0.32 22.16 -22.85
C ALA A 259 0.60 22.97 -23.78
N THR A 260 1.17 22.29 -24.77
CA THR A 260 1.99 22.89 -25.83
C THR A 260 1.20 23.17 -27.12
N GLU A 261 -0.05 22.71 -27.18
CA GLU A 261 -0.96 22.91 -28.30
C GLU A 261 -2.21 23.70 -27.87
N ALA A 262 -2.94 24.22 -28.85
CA ALA A 262 -4.15 24.99 -28.59
C ALA A 262 -5.26 24.10 -28.02
N LEU A 263 -6.04 24.63 -27.07
CA LEU A 263 -7.09 23.87 -26.38
C LEU A 263 -8.09 23.18 -27.33
N LYS A 264 -8.40 23.79 -28.48
CA LYS A 264 -9.31 23.24 -29.48
C LYS A 264 -8.80 21.96 -30.18
N THR A 265 -7.50 21.69 -30.15
CA THR A 265 -6.90 20.48 -30.77
C THR A 265 -6.74 19.34 -29.77
N LEU A 266 -6.96 19.60 -28.48
CA LEU A 266 -6.79 18.60 -27.44
C LEU A 266 -8.00 17.66 -27.38
N ASP A 267 -7.72 16.37 -27.35
CA ASP A 267 -8.71 15.33 -27.08
C ASP A 267 -8.84 15.09 -25.58
N ALA A 268 -9.72 14.17 -25.18
CA ALA A 268 -9.94 13.85 -23.78
C ALA A 268 -8.67 13.42 -23.03
N SER A 269 -7.78 12.68 -23.71
CA SER A 269 -6.55 12.14 -23.10
C SER A 269 -5.52 13.24 -22.89
N MET A 270 -5.32 14.10 -23.90
CA MET A 270 -4.44 15.25 -23.82
C MET A 270 -4.94 16.28 -22.79
N ILE A 271 -6.25 16.50 -22.66
CA ILE A 271 -6.80 17.35 -21.61
C ILE A 271 -6.55 16.73 -20.23
N TRP A 272 -6.72 15.41 -20.10
CA TRP A 272 -6.44 14.70 -18.85
C TRP A 272 -4.98 14.86 -18.45
N ASP A 273 -4.05 14.61 -19.37
CA ASP A 273 -2.61 14.67 -19.12
C ASP A 273 -2.12 16.07 -18.78
N ASN A 274 -2.55 17.08 -19.56
CA ASN A 274 -2.03 18.44 -19.41
C ASN A 274 -2.71 19.25 -18.30
N TYR A 275 -3.96 18.95 -17.95
CA TYR A 275 -4.72 19.76 -16.99
C TYR A 275 -5.25 18.97 -15.81
N ILE A 276 -5.99 17.87 -16.06
CA ILE A 276 -6.67 17.14 -14.98
C ILE A 276 -5.68 16.53 -14.01
N ARG A 277 -4.51 16.05 -14.47
CA ARG A 277 -3.48 15.52 -13.56
C ARG A 277 -2.95 16.56 -12.58
N TYR A 278 -2.83 17.83 -12.98
CA TYR A 278 -2.44 18.91 -12.06
C TYR A 278 -3.57 19.28 -11.10
N ILE A 279 -4.82 19.36 -11.58
CA ILE A 279 -5.99 19.58 -10.71
C ILE A 279 -6.11 18.42 -9.70
N GLY A 280 -6.00 17.18 -10.16
CA GLY A 280 -5.95 15.98 -9.36
C GLY A 280 -4.85 16.01 -8.33
N ALA A 281 -3.61 16.36 -8.73
CA ALA A 281 -2.49 16.48 -7.80
C ALA A 281 -2.72 17.55 -6.71
N GLY A 282 -3.27 18.71 -7.07
CA GLY A 282 -3.67 19.73 -6.09
C GLY A 282 -4.74 19.23 -5.11
N ALA A 283 -5.72 18.48 -5.60
CA ALA A 283 -6.74 17.86 -4.76
C ALA A 283 -6.16 16.77 -3.84
N VAL A 284 -5.24 15.94 -4.34
CA VAL A 284 -4.57 14.89 -3.55
C VAL A 284 -3.67 15.53 -2.49
N ALA A 285 -2.96 16.60 -2.82
CA ALA A 285 -2.15 17.39 -1.88
C ALA A 285 -3.00 17.92 -0.73
N ALA A 286 -4.10 18.60 -1.06
CA ALA A 286 -5.03 19.13 -0.07
C ALA A 286 -5.63 18.00 0.78
N GLY A 287 -6.12 16.92 0.17
CA GLY A 287 -6.66 15.78 0.90
C GLY A 287 -5.64 15.12 1.85
N GLY A 288 -4.38 15.03 1.42
CA GLY A 288 -3.26 14.56 2.25
C GLY A 288 -3.00 15.47 3.46
N LEU A 289 -2.96 16.78 3.25
CA LEU A 289 -2.79 17.79 4.32
C LEU A 289 -3.98 17.85 5.27
N ILE A 290 -5.21 17.75 4.75
CA ILE A 290 -6.44 17.68 5.56
C ILE A 290 -6.41 16.42 6.42
N THR A 291 -6.03 15.28 5.84
CA THR A 291 -5.89 14.01 6.58
C THR A 291 -4.84 14.13 7.70
N LEU A 292 -3.70 14.79 7.42
CA LEU A 292 -2.70 15.08 8.43
C LEU A 292 -3.26 15.99 9.54
N ALA A 293 -3.95 17.08 9.18
CA ALA A 293 -4.53 18.01 10.14
C ALA A 293 -5.55 17.32 11.06
N LYS A 294 -6.40 16.45 10.51
CA LYS A 294 -7.38 15.64 11.26
C LYS A 294 -6.72 14.62 12.20
N THR A 295 -5.54 14.12 11.84
CA THR A 295 -4.80 13.14 12.63
C THR A 295 -3.86 13.78 13.65
N LEU A 296 -3.57 15.08 13.51
CA LEU A 296 -2.67 15.84 14.39
C LEU A 296 -3.00 15.72 15.90
N PRO A 297 -4.27 15.72 16.35
CA PRO A 297 -4.58 15.51 17.78
C PRO A 297 -4.14 14.13 18.29
N ALA A 298 -4.37 13.09 17.48
CA ALA A 298 -3.95 11.73 17.80
C ALA A 298 -2.42 11.61 17.78
N ILE A 299 -1.75 12.28 16.83
CA ILE A 299 -0.29 12.40 16.78
C ILE A 299 0.24 13.01 18.08
N TRP A 300 -0.30 14.16 18.48
CA TRP A 300 0.12 14.86 19.69
C TRP A 300 -0.08 14.03 20.96
N GLN A 301 -1.24 13.38 21.10
CA GLN A 301 -1.53 12.52 22.24
C GLN A 301 -0.58 11.30 22.29
N THR A 302 -0.25 10.73 21.13
CA THR A 302 0.69 9.61 21.01
C THR A 302 2.08 10.03 21.47
N LEU A 303 2.60 11.13 20.92
CA LEU A 303 3.93 11.63 21.26
C LEU A 303 4.05 11.98 22.74
N ARG A 304 3.03 12.65 23.31
CA ARG A 304 2.98 12.95 24.74
C ARG A 304 3.01 11.66 25.58
N SER A 305 2.22 10.67 25.21
CA SER A 305 2.15 9.38 25.91
C SER A 305 3.48 8.63 25.82
N THR A 306 4.13 8.62 24.66
CA THR A 306 5.45 8.01 24.46
C THR A 306 6.53 8.69 25.30
N MET A 307 6.59 10.02 25.31
CA MET A 307 7.57 10.77 26.15
C MET A 307 7.37 10.49 27.65
N VAL A 308 6.12 10.45 28.12
CA VAL A 308 5.80 10.12 29.52
C VAL A 308 6.17 8.67 29.84
N GLY A 309 5.91 7.73 28.92
CA GLY A 309 6.24 6.32 29.07
C GLY A 309 7.75 6.06 29.16
N LEU A 310 8.56 6.76 28.34
CA LEU A 310 10.02 6.69 28.40
C LEU A 310 10.58 7.17 29.75
N ASN A 311 9.97 8.20 30.34
CA ASN A 311 10.42 8.75 31.63
C ASN A 311 10.08 7.83 32.82
N LYS A 312 9.03 7.01 32.71
CA LYS A 312 8.62 6.02 33.73
C LYS A 312 9.39 4.69 33.67
N SER A 313 10.16 4.43 32.61
CA SER A 313 10.82 3.14 32.38
C SER A 313 12.17 2.99 33.11
N LYS A 314 12.67 4.02 33.81
CA LYS A 314 13.96 4.02 34.51
C LYS A 314 14.06 3.13 35.78
N GLY A 315 13.13 2.21 36.04
CA GLY A 315 13.01 1.52 37.33
C GLY A 315 12.75 0.01 37.33
N TYR A 316 12.80 -0.71 36.20
CA TYR A 316 12.49 -2.15 36.21
C TYR A 316 13.73 -3.03 36.41
N LYS A 317 13.74 -3.77 37.53
CA LYS A 317 14.70 -4.85 37.80
C LYS A 317 14.59 -5.95 36.75
N ALA A 318 15.73 -6.56 36.43
CA ALA A 318 15.83 -7.72 35.54
C ALA A 318 15.07 -8.92 36.12
N VAL A 319 13.82 -9.09 35.70
CA VAL A 319 13.07 -10.35 35.82
C VAL A 319 13.41 -11.19 34.60
N GLU A 320 13.56 -12.50 34.79
CA GLU A 320 13.73 -13.44 33.68
C GLU A 320 12.51 -13.34 32.74
N LEU A 321 12.72 -12.72 31.57
CA LEU A 321 11.62 -12.47 30.64
C LEU A 321 11.08 -13.78 30.08
N GLU A 322 9.76 -13.92 30.04
CA GLU A 322 9.10 -15.06 29.39
C GLU A 322 9.45 -15.10 27.90
N ARG A 323 9.43 -16.29 27.28
CA ARG A 323 9.70 -16.47 25.83
C ARG A 323 8.93 -15.47 24.97
N THR A 324 7.65 -15.27 25.27
CA THR A 324 6.70 -14.40 24.55
C THR A 324 6.93 -12.90 24.79
N ASP A 325 7.92 -12.55 25.61
CA ASP A 325 8.27 -11.17 25.95
C ASP A 325 9.76 -10.85 25.70
N LYS A 326 10.52 -11.75 25.07
CA LYS A 326 11.93 -11.51 24.71
C LYS A 326 12.05 -10.78 23.37
N ASP A 327 12.30 -9.47 23.42
CA ASP A 327 12.66 -8.62 22.26
C ASP A 327 14.17 -8.64 21.98
N ILE A 328 14.59 -8.14 20.80
CA ILE A 328 16.01 -7.87 20.53
C ILE A 328 16.53 -6.89 21.60
N PRO A 329 17.72 -7.12 22.19
CA PRO A 329 18.25 -6.24 23.22
C PRO A 329 18.39 -4.80 22.72
N MET A 330 17.91 -3.83 23.52
CA MET A 330 17.86 -2.41 23.16
C MET A 330 19.21 -1.84 22.71
N LYS A 331 20.31 -2.33 23.30
CA LYS A 331 21.67 -1.95 22.90
C LYS A 331 21.91 -2.16 21.39
N TRP A 332 21.51 -3.30 20.84
CA TRP A 332 21.70 -3.61 19.42
C TRP A 332 20.76 -2.80 18.53
N VAL A 333 19.55 -2.53 19.00
CA VAL A 333 18.59 -1.66 18.29
C VAL A 333 19.14 -0.24 18.17
N LEU A 334 19.61 0.35 19.28
CA LEU A 334 20.15 1.71 19.28
C LEU A 334 21.44 1.82 18.44
N ILE A 335 22.31 0.81 18.50
CA ILE A 335 23.49 0.74 17.63
C ILE A 335 23.06 0.66 16.16
N GLY A 336 22.07 -0.18 15.82
CA GLY A 336 21.54 -0.30 14.47
C GLY A 336 21.00 1.02 13.92
N ILE A 337 20.19 1.75 14.72
CA ILE A 337 19.69 3.08 14.34
C ILE A 337 20.85 4.06 14.15
N ALA A 338 21.79 4.13 15.10
CA ALA A 338 22.92 5.05 15.01
C ALA A 338 23.77 4.78 13.75
N VAL A 339 24.07 3.52 13.46
CA VAL A 339 24.81 3.10 12.26
C VAL A 339 24.04 3.48 11.00
N LEU A 340 22.73 3.22 10.93
CA LEU A 340 21.91 3.62 9.77
C LEU A 340 21.95 5.13 9.54
N ILE A 341 21.79 5.94 10.59
CA ILE A 341 21.80 7.41 10.45
C ILE A 341 23.18 7.91 10.00
N VAL A 342 24.27 7.35 10.52
CA VAL A 342 25.63 7.69 10.07
C VAL A 342 25.85 7.28 8.62
N VAL A 343 25.43 6.07 8.24
CA VAL A 343 25.54 5.60 6.86
C VAL A 343 24.76 6.51 5.91
N ILE A 344 23.52 6.88 6.23
CA ILE A 344 22.70 7.82 5.46
C ILE A 344 23.34 9.22 5.38
N ALA A 345 24.02 9.67 6.43
CA ALA A 345 24.64 11.00 6.45
C ALA A 345 25.83 11.13 5.47
N PHE A 346 26.52 10.02 5.18
CA PHE A 346 27.79 10.02 4.47
C PHE A 346 27.82 9.06 3.27
N ASP A 347 26.69 8.53 2.83
CA ASP A 347 26.65 7.62 1.69
C ASP A 347 26.90 8.38 0.37
N PRO A 348 27.67 7.78 -0.56
CA PRO A 348 27.94 8.40 -1.86
C PRO A 348 26.81 8.18 -2.89
N PHE A 349 25.73 7.47 -2.53
CA PHE A 349 24.69 7.04 -3.45
C PHE A 349 23.56 8.07 -3.56
N THR A 350 23.16 8.65 -2.44
CA THR A 350 22.03 9.58 -2.31
C THR A 350 22.47 11.02 -2.06
N ASN A 351 23.65 11.21 -1.44
CA ASN A 351 24.19 12.51 -1.04
C ASN A 351 23.21 13.38 -0.21
N VAL A 352 22.27 12.77 0.53
CA VAL A 352 21.34 13.51 1.41
C VAL A 352 22.05 14.30 2.52
N GLY A 353 23.28 13.90 2.85
CA GLY A 353 24.11 14.60 3.82
C GLY A 353 23.55 14.63 5.23
N VAL A 354 24.18 15.44 6.09
CA VAL A 354 23.82 15.54 7.51
C VAL A 354 22.41 16.13 7.70
N ILE A 355 22.01 17.08 6.86
CA ILE A 355 20.67 17.70 6.90
C ILE A 355 19.59 16.63 6.70
N GLY A 356 19.73 15.81 5.64
CA GLY A 356 18.80 14.73 5.36
C GLY A 356 18.83 13.64 6.43
N ALA A 357 20.00 13.23 6.91
CA ALA A 357 20.12 12.23 7.95
C ALA A 357 19.47 12.65 9.28
N LEU A 358 19.65 13.90 9.69
CA LEU A 358 18.96 14.45 10.87
C LEU A 358 17.45 14.48 10.66
N ALA A 359 16.98 14.91 9.47
CA ALA A 359 15.57 14.87 9.14
C ALA A 359 15.01 13.44 9.21
N ILE A 360 15.71 12.45 8.66
CA ILE A 360 15.31 11.03 8.70
C ILE A 360 15.27 10.52 10.14
N ALA A 361 16.25 10.85 10.98
CA ALA A 361 16.25 10.45 12.38
C ALA A 361 15.04 11.03 13.14
N ILE A 362 14.78 12.34 12.95
CA ILE A 362 13.70 13.06 13.63
C ILE A 362 12.33 12.59 13.13
N PHE A 363 12.09 12.68 11.82
CA PHE A 363 10.79 12.34 11.23
C PHE A 363 10.53 10.84 11.20
N GLY A 364 11.57 10.02 11.01
CA GLY A 364 11.48 8.58 11.15
C GLY A 364 10.98 8.21 12.54
N PHE A 365 11.62 8.70 13.61
CA PHE A 365 11.19 8.39 14.98
C PHE A 365 9.78 8.91 15.27
N LEU A 366 9.54 10.19 14.94
CA LEU A 366 8.27 10.88 15.19
C LEU A 366 7.10 10.14 14.53
N PHE A 367 7.19 9.93 13.22
CA PHE A 367 6.08 9.41 12.45
C PHE A 367 5.98 7.88 12.55
N VAL A 368 7.06 7.12 12.79
CA VAL A 368 6.95 5.67 13.06
C VAL A 368 6.13 5.45 14.33
N THR A 369 6.40 6.22 15.38
CA THR A 369 5.65 6.15 16.63
C THR A 369 4.16 6.41 16.42
N VAL A 370 3.83 7.43 15.62
CA VAL A 370 2.46 7.77 15.23
C VAL A 370 1.83 6.64 14.42
N ALA A 371 2.49 6.21 13.35
CA ALA A 371 1.99 5.22 12.42
C ALA A 371 1.63 3.94 13.15
N SER A 372 2.54 3.41 13.97
CA SER A 372 2.34 2.16 14.72
C SER A 372 1.17 2.21 15.72
N ARG A 373 0.80 3.39 16.24
CA ARG A 373 -0.41 3.55 17.08
C ARG A 373 -1.67 3.68 16.24
N ILE A 374 -1.66 4.52 15.19
CA ILE A 374 -2.83 4.73 14.31
C ILE A 374 -3.24 3.40 13.66
N VAL A 375 -2.26 2.64 13.17
CA VAL A 375 -2.47 1.30 12.62
C VAL A 375 -3.13 0.37 13.64
N GLY A 376 -2.77 0.49 14.92
CA GLY A 376 -3.45 -0.21 16.01
C GLY A 376 -4.94 0.12 16.16
N ILE A 377 -5.40 1.29 15.70
CA ILE A 377 -6.80 1.71 15.75
C ILE A 377 -7.53 1.33 14.45
N VAL A 378 -6.98 1.70 13.29
CA VAL A 378 -7.71 1.65 12.00
C VAL A 378 -7.25 0.56 11.03
N GLY A 379 -6.15 -0.14 11.31
CA GLY A 379 -5.50 -1.04 10.33
C GLY A 379 -4.42 -0.33 9.52
N SER A 380 -3.54 -1.09 8.87
CA SER A 380 -2.47 -0.49 8.08
C SER A 380 -2.95 -0.02 6.72
N SER A 381 -3.91 -0.73 6.13
CA SER A 381 -4.54 -0.38 4.85
C SER A 381 -5.25 0.99 4.87
N SER A 382 -5.64 1.46 6.07
CA SER A 382 -6.33 2.75 6.28
C SER A 382 -5.46 3.81 6.97
N SER A 383 -4.17 3.52 7.18
CA SER A 383 -3.28 4.44 7.90
C SER A 383 -2.83 5.61 7.01
N PRO A 384 -2.68 6.83 7.57
CA PRO A 384 -2.39 8.05 6.80
C PRO A 384 -0.89 8.18 6.44
N VAL A 385 -0.25 7.11 5.95
CA VAL A 385 1.18 7.10 5.59
C VAL A 385 1.51 8.21 4.59
N SER A 386 0.62 8.43 3.61
CA SER A 386 0.77 9.50 2.62
C SER A 386 0.80 10.89 3.28
N GLY A 387 -0.10 11.19 4.23
CA GLY A 387 -0.13 12.48 4.91
C GLY A 387 1.14 12.78 5.71
N MET A 388 1.66 11.78 6.44
CA MET A 388 2.92 11.91 7.18
C MET A 388 4.14 12.06 6.26
N THR A 389 4.12 11.38 5.11
CA THR A 389 5.18 11.50 4.11
C THR A 389 5.16 12.87 3.44
N ILE A 390 3.98 13.40 3.10
CA ILE A 390 3.82 14.76 2.58
C ILE A 390 4.35 15.78 3.60
N ALA A 391 4.00 15.65 4.87
CA ALA A 391 4.52 16.53 5.93
C ALA A 391 6.05 16.54 5.95
N THR A 392 6.65 15.35 5.90
CA THR A 392 8.10 15.17 5.84
C THR A 392 8.68 15.86 4.62
N LEU A 393 8.12 15.59 3.43
CA LEU A 393 8.58 16.17 2.17
C LEU A 393 8.55 17.69 2.19
N LEU A 394 7.44 18.31 2.62
CA LEU A 394 7.29 19.77 2.61
C LEU A 394 8.28 20.45 3.57
N ILE A 395 8.42 19.92 4.80
CA ILE A 395 9.34 20.50 5.79
C ILE A 395 10.80 20.33 5.34
N VAL A 396 11.15 19.16 4.80
CA VAL A 396 12.50 18.88 4.30
C VAL A 396 12.82 19.71 3.05
N ALA A 397 11.86 19.91 2.15
CA ALA A 397 12.04 20.77 0.98
C ALA A 397 12.36 22.21 1.38
N ILE A 398 11.61 22.75 2.35
CA ILE A 398 11.86 24.10 2.88
C ILE A 398 13.23 24.18 3.57
N ALA A 399 13.61 23.15 4.32
CA ALA A 399 14.93 23.09 4.94
C ALA A 399 16.05 23.06 3.90
N TYR A 400 15.99 22.18 2.90
CA TYR A 400 16.99 22.16 1.83
C TYR A 400 17.07 23.49 1.08
N LYS A 401 15.92 24.08 0.76
CA LYS A 401 15.85 25.40 0.12
C LYS A 401 16.52 26.50 0.96
N SER A 402 16.35 26.50 2.28
CA SER A 402 16.99 27.50 3.15
C SER A 402 18.50 27.31 3.28
N PHE A 403 19.02 26.10 3.04
CA PHE A 403 20.45 25.80 2.93
C PHE A 403 21.01 25.98 1.51
N GLY A 404 20.22 26.50 0.57
CA GLY A 404 20.66 26.83 -0.79
C GLY A 404 20.49 25.71 -1.83
N TYR A 405 19.96 24.54 -1.44
CA TYR A 405 19.65 23.47 -2.38
C TYR A 405 18.35 23.79 -3.11
N THR A 406 18.45 24.04 -4.41
CA THR A 406 17.32 24.36 -5.30
C THR A 406 17.41 23.52 -6.57
N GLY A 407 16.42 23.64 -7.47
CA GLY A 407 16.46 22.90 -8.72
C GLY A 407 16.31 21.39 -8.54
N THR A 408 16.78 20.65 -9.55
CA THR A 408 16.71 19.18 -9.60
C THR A 408 17.44 18.52 -8.43
N GLU A 409 18.60 19.06 -8.02
CA GLU A 409 19.37 18.54 -6.89
C GLU A 409 18.54 18.57 -5.60
N GLY A 410 18.00 19.73 -5.23
CA GLY A 410 17.15 19.85 -4.05
C GLY A 410 15.94 18.91 -4.09
N ILE A 411 15.37 18.67 -5.29
CA ILE A 411 14.19 17.80 -5.45
C ILE A 411 14.57 16.35 -5.19
N ILE A 412 15.69 15.88 -5.77
CA ILE A 412 16.19 14.52 -5.55
C ILE A 412 16.48 14.29 -4.07
N LEU A 413 17.16 15.23 -3.40
CA LEU A 413 17.49 15.11 -1.97
C LEU A 413 16.23 15.04 -1.11
N THR A 414 15.25 15.89 -1.38
CA THR A 414 13.97 15.94 -0.67
C THR A 414 13.17 14.65 -0.87
N LEU A 415 13.01 14.21 -2.12
CA LEU A 415 12.28 12.98 -2.45
C LEU A 415 12.97 11.76 -1.84
N THR A 416 14.29 11.74 -1.79
CA THR A 416 15.05 10.64 -1.18
C THR A 416 14.80 10.55 0.32
N VAL A 417 14.87 11.68 1.04
CA VAL A 417 14.52 11.72 2.48
C VAL A 417 13.08 11.27 2.71
N ALA A 418 12.14 11.80 1.92
CA ALA A 418 10.73 11.42 2.01
C ALA A 418 10.52 9.92 1.72
N ALA A 419 11.25 9.34 0.76
CA ALA A 419 11.18 7.91 0.43
C ALA A 419 11.69 7.02 1.57
N ILE A 420 12.82 7.38 2.20
CA ILE A 420 13.36 6.63 3.35
C ILE A 420 12.38 6.66 4.52
N VAL A 421 11.85 7.85 4.85
CA VAL A 421 10.86 8.00 5.94
C VAL A 421 9.57 7.26 5.58
N CYS A 422 9.03 7.41 4.38
CA CYS A 422 7.83 6.71 3.92
C CYS A 422 7.97 5.19 4.05
N THR A 423 9.14 4.65 3.66
CA THR A 423 9.43 3.21 3.78
C THR A 423 9.51 2.78 5.23
N ALA A 424 10.16 3.55 6.10
CA ALA A 424 10.20 3.28 7.54
C ALA A 424 8.79 3.26 8.15
N LEU A 425 7.92 4.19 7.74
CA LEU A 425 6.54 4.31 8.21
C LEU A 425 5.67 3.14 7.79
N ALA A 426 5.70 2.78 6.51
CA ALA A 426 4.94 1.67 5.98
C ALA A 426 5.37 0.36 6.67
N VAL A 427 6.68 0.10 6.71
CA VAL A 427 7.25 -1.11 7.32
C VAL A 427 6.93 -1.17 8.82
N ALA A 428 7.11 -0.11 9.59
CA ALA A 428 6.80 -0.12 11.03
C ALA A 428 5.29 -0.25 11.31
N GLY A 429 4.45 0.34 10.45
CA GLY A 429 2.99 0.21 10.51
C GLY A 429 2.56 -1.24 10.36
N ASP A 430 2.93 -1.89 9.26
CA ASP A 430 2.56 -3.28 9.01
C ASP A 430 3.16 -4.25 10.01
N ILE A 431 4.43 -4.06 10.36
CA ILE A 431 5.10 -4.86 11.41
C ILE A 431 4.36 -4.75 12.75
N SER A 432 3.77 -3.61 13.08
CA SER A 432 3.00 -3.49 14.33
C SER A 432 1.77 -4.40 14.36
N GLN A 433 1.12 -4.63 13.22
CA GLN A 433 0.05 -5.63 13.10
C GLN A 433 0.61 -7.04 13.27
N ASP A 434 1.74 -7.35 12.66
CA ASP A 434 2.33 -8.70 12.73
C ASP A 434 2.88 -9.05 14.11
N LEU A 435 3.46 -8.07 14.82
CA LEU A 435 3.85 -8.23 16.22
C LEU A 435 2.62 -8.44 17.11
N LYS A 436 1.47 -7.84 16.78
CA LYS A 436 0.20 -8.17 17.46
C LYS A 436 -0.22 -9.60 17.14
N THR A 437 -0.17 -10.03 15.88
CA THR A 437 -0.47 -11.41 15.51
C THR A 437 0.39 -12.39 16.30
N GLY A 438 1.70 -12.15 16.33
CA GLY A 438 2.67 -12.90 17.12
C GLY A 438 2.35 -12.92 18.60
N TYR A 439 2.03 -11.76 19.18
CA TYR A 439 1.60 -11.66 20.58
C TYR A 439 0.36 -12.52 20.87
N LEU A 440 -0.65 -12.52 19.99
CA LEU A 440 -1.88 -13.29 20.17
C LEU A 440 -1.68 -14.81 20.01
N VAL A 441 -0.82 -15.24 19.08
CA VAL A 441 -0.55 -16.67 18.84
C VAL A 441 0.54 -17.23 19.76
N GLY A 442 1.33 -16.38 20.42
CA GLY A 442 2.42 -16.78 21.30
C GLY A 442 3.77 -16.95 20.61
N GLY A 443 4.06 -16.12 19.60
CA GLY A 443 5.37 -16.04 18.94
C GLY A 443 6.45 -15.45 19.85
N THR A 444 7.70 -15.81 19.59
CA THR A 444 8.88 -15.24 20.27
C THR A 444 9.27 -13.91 19.58
N PRO A 445 9.19 -12.76 20.26
CA PRO A 445 9.28 -11.45 19.60
C PRO A 445 10.60 -11.20 18.86
N TRP A 446 11.75 -11.54 19.46
CA TRP A 446 13.04 -11.34 18.80
C TRP A 446 13.18 -12.16 17.52
N LYS A 447 12.57 -13.36 17.46
CA LYS A 447 12.58 -14.19 16.24
C LYS A 447 11.74 -13.55 15.14
N GLN A 448 10.58 -12.99 15.49
CA GLN A 448 9.77 -12.23 14.54
C GLN A 448 10.50 -10.97 14.04
N GLN A 449 11.17 -10.24 14.93
CA GLN A 449 11.94 -9.05 14.57
C GLN A 449 13.10 -9.38 13.61
N VAL A 450 13.80 -10.50 13.85
CA VAL A 450 14.82 -11.01 12.92
C VAL A 450 14.20 -11.44 11.59
N ALA A 451 13.06 -12.13 11.62
CA ALA A 451 12.34 -12.50 10.41
C ALA A 451 11.97 -11.27 9.57
N MET A 452 11.49 -10.19 10.19
CA MET A 452 11.19 -8.92 9.51
C MET A 452 12.42 -8.35 8.82
N MET A 453 13.56 -8.34 9.51
CA MET A 453 14.84 -7.89 8.93
C MET A 453 15.24 -8.73 7.70
N ILE A 454 15.02 -10.05 7.74
CA ILE A 454 15.29 -10.93 6.58
C ILE A 454 14.31 -10.62 5.43
N GLY A 455 13.02 -10.41 5.71
CA GLY A 455 12.03 -10.04 4.70
C GLY A 455 12.36 -8.69 4.04
N VAL A 456 12.69 -7.68 4.85
CA VAL A 456 13.18 -6.36 4.38
C VAL A 456 14.40 -6.53 3.49
N MET A 457 15.38 -7.34 3.91
CA MET A 457 16.59 -7.58 3.13
C MET A 457 16.29 -8.25 1.79
N ALA A 458 15.48 -9.32 1.80
CA ALA A 458 15.12 -10.07 0.61
C ALA A 458 14.39 -9.21 -0.43
N SER A 459 13.34 -8.50 -0.01
CA SER A 459 12.55 -7.64 -0.91
C SER A 459 13.35 -6.40 -1.32
N GLY A 460 14.06 -5.75 -0.39
CA GLY A 460 14.81 -4.53 -0.64
C GLY A 460 15.96 -4.67 -1.64
N LEU A 461 16.64 -5.83 -1.67
CA LEU A 461 17.68 -6.11 -2.67
C LEU A 461 17.13 -6.23 -4.10
N VAL A 462 15.85 -6.59 -4.25
CA VAL A 462 15.21 -6.82 -5.55
C VAL A 462 14.30 -5.66 -5.95
N MET A 463 13.83 -4.85 -5.00
CA MET A 463 12.81 -3.80 -5.22
C MET A 463 13.22 -2.79 -6.29
N GLY A 464 14.47 -2.32 -6.29
CA GLY A 464 14.94 -1.40 -7.34
C GLY A 464 14.82 -1.98 -8.75
N TYR A 465 15.02 -3.31 -8.89
CA TYR A 465 14.97 -3.99 -10.18
C TYR A 465 13.52 -4.12 -10.62
N ILE A 466 12.62 -4.41 -9.68
CA ILE A 466 11.17 -4.44 -9.94
C ILE A 466 10.68 -3.06 -10.40
N LEU A 467 11.09 -1.97 -9.74
CA LEU A 467 10.67 -0.62 -10.13
C LEU A 467 11.18 -0.26 -11.53
N THR A 468 12.46 -0.51 -11.81
CA THR A 468 13.06 -0.27 -13.13
C THR A 468 12.41 -1.13 -14.21
N LEU A 469 12.10 -2.39 -13.89
CA LEU A 469 11.41 -3.31 -14.79
C LEU A 469 10.01 -2.81 -15.16
N LEU A 470 9.24 -2.35 -14.16
CA LEU A 470 7.90 -1.83 -14.36
C LEU A 470 7.91 -0.52 -15.16
N ASP A 471 8.90 0.34 -14.95
CA ASP A 471 9.09 1.56 -15.74
C ASP A 471 9.41 1.23 -17.21
N ASN A 472 10.37 0.33 -17.46
CA ASN A 472 10.72 -0.06 -18.82
C ASN A 472 9.55 -0.74 -19.57
N ALA A 473 8.71 -1.49 -18.86
CA ALA A 473 7.61 -2.22 -19.47
C ALA A 473 6.34 -1.37 -19.69
N TYR A 474 6.04 -0.44 -18.78
CA TYR A 474 4.76 0.29 -18.77
C TYR A 474 4.90 1.82 -18.75
N GLY A 475 6.06 2.36 -18.39
CA GLY A 475 6.35 3.79 -18.27
C GLY A 475 5.72 4.44 -17.03
N MET A 476 6.52 4.87 -16.06
CA MET A 476 6.02 5.54 -14.86
C MET A 476 5.34 6.87 -15.18
N GLY A 477 4.11 7.02 -14.69
CA GLY A 477 3.29 8.19 -14.97
C GLY A 477 2.53 8.13 -16.29
N SER A 478 2.56 7.02 -17.02
CA SER A 478 1.72 6.77 -18.20
C SER A 478 0.29 6.35 -17.80
N GLU A 479 -0.61 6.21 -18.78
CA GLU A 479 -1.94 5.63 -18.52
C GLU A 479 -1.86 4.18 -18.01
N ALA A 480 -0.86 3.41 -18.46
CA ALA A 480 -0.66 2.02 -18.04
C ALA A 480 -0.12 1.89 -16.60
N LEU A 481 0.69 2.87 -16.16
CA LEU A 481 1.27 2.91 -14.82
C LEU A 481 1.24 4.35 -14.23
N PRO A 482 0.08 4.86 -13.81
CA PRO A 482 -0.11 6.29 -13.51
C PRO A 482 0.68 6.84 -12.31
N ALA A 483 1.06 5.97 -11.37
CA ALA A 483 1.82 6.30 -10.16
C ALA A 483 1.30 7.56 -9.42
N PRO A 484 -0.01 7.62 -9.08
CA PRO A 484 -0.67 8.86 -8.62
C PRO A 484 -0.05 9.48 -7.37
N LYS A 485 0.40 8.64 -6.43
CA LYS A 485 1.04 9.09 -5.18
C LYS A 485 2.41 9.70 -5.44
N ALA A 486 3.18 9.14 -6.35
CA ALA A 486 4.49 9.66 -6.69
C ALA A 486 4.40 10.92 -7.55
N ALA A 487 3.43 11.00 -8.46
CA ALA A 487 3.12 12.21 -9.19
C ALA A 487 2.83 13.39 -8.26
N LEU A 488 2.07 13.16 -7.19
CA LEU A 488 1.88 14.14 -6.12
C LEU A 488 3.21 14.55 -5.48
N MET A 489 4.05 13.59 -5.08
CA MET A 489 5.33 13.91 -4.43
C MET A 489 6.24 14.74 -5.34
N LYS A 490 6.29 14.40 -6.64
CA LYS A 490 7.00 15.16 -7.68
C LYS A 490 6.51 16.62 -7.72
N ILE A 491 5.20 16.81 -7.86
CA ILE A 491 4.58 18.14 -7.98
C ILE A 491 4.85 18.99 -6.73
N LEU A 492 4.73 18.42 -5.53
CA LEU A 492 5.01 19.15 -4.28
C LEU A 492 6.48 19.58 -4.18
N ALA A 493 7.40 18.69 -4.53
CA ALA A 493 8.83 18.99 -4.48
C ALA A 493 9.22 20.06 -5.53
N GLU A 494 8.76 19.91 -6.78
CA GLU A 494 8.98 20.89 -7.86
C GLU A 494 8.39 22.26 -7.50
N GLY A 495 7.21 22.29 -6.87
CA GLY A 495 6.56 23.52 -6.46
C GLY A 495 7.38 24.34 -5.47
N ILE A 496 7.92 23.69 -4.45
CA ILE A 496 8.72 24.37 -3.42
C ILE A 496 10.06 24.79 -3.97
N LEU A 497 10.72 23.93 -4.75
CA LEU A 497 12.14 24.08 -5.09
C LEU A 497 12.37 24.82 -6.42
N ASN A 498 11.45 24.74 -7.38
CA ASN A 498 11.54 25.44 -8.67
C ASN A 498 10.60 26.65 -8.78
N GLY A 499 9.48 26.66 -8.05
CA GLY A 499 8.50 27.77 -8.11
C GLY A 499 7.70 27.87 -9.42
N ASN A 500 7.87 26.95 -10.37
CA ASN A 500 7.26 26.99 -11.70
C ASN A 500 6.12 25.96 -11.88
N LEU A 501 5.10 26.03 -11.02
CA LEU A 501 3.90 25.18 -11.13
C LEU A 501 2.73 25.94 -11.77
N PRO A 502 1.81 25.25 -12.47
CA PRO A 502 0.52 25.82 -12.88
C PRO A 502 -0.40 26.00 -11.67
N TRP A 503 -0.09 26.99 -10.81
CA TRP A 503 -0.73 27.22 -9.51
C TRP A 503 -2.26 27.34 -9.60
N THR A 504 -2.78 27.91 -10.68
CA THR A 504 -4.22 28.00 -10.91
C THR A 504 -4.87 26.61 -10.90
N LEU A 505 -4.30 25.63 -11.61
CA LEU A 505 -4.82 24.26 -11.66
C LEU A 505 -4.71 23.58 -10.28
N ILE A 506 -3.59 23.79 -9.60
CA ILE A 506 -3.37 23.27 -8.24
C ILE A 506 -4.45 23.80 -7.29
N PHE A 507 -4.71 25.11 -7.28
CA PHE A 507 -5.72 25.72 -6.41
C PHE A 507 -7.15 25.33 -6.76
N ILE A 508 -7.47 25.08 -8.04
CA ILE A 508 -8.75 24.47 -8.42
C ILE A 508 -8.90 23.10 -7.74
N GLY A 509 -7.85 22.27 -7.80
CA GLY A 509 -7.80 20.98 -7.10
C GLY A 509 -7.99 21.11 -5.59
N VAL A 510 -7.28 22.04 -4.95
CA VAL A 510 -7.40 22.33 -3.51
C VAL A 510 -8.84 22.73 -3.17
N ALA A 511 -9.46 23.62 -3.95
CA ALA A 511 -10.83 24.05 -3.73
C ALA A 511 -11.82 22.88 -3.84
N ILE A 512 -11.66 22.01 -4.84
CA ILE A 512 -12.47 20.79 -4.98
C ILE A 512 -12.33 19.91 -3.74
N ALA A 513 -11.11 19.64 -3.28
CA ALA A 513 -10.88 18.81 -2.09
C ALA A 513 -11.55 19.38 -0.83
N VAL A 514 -11.46 20.70 -0.62
CA VAL A 514 -12.12 21.39 0.51
C VAL A 514 -13.65 21.26 0.43
N VAL A 515 -14.24 21.44 -0.76
CA VAL A 515 -15.69 21.25 -0.97
C VAL A 515 -16.11 19.83 -0.64
N ILE A 516 -15.38 18.82 -1.12
CA ILE A 516 -15.66 17.41 -0.85
C ILE A 516 -15.57 17.09 0.65
N GLU A 517 -14.64 17.72 1.36
CA GLU A 517 -14.52 17.58 2.80
C GLU A 517 -15.73 18.16 3.56
N PHE A 518 -16.23 19.32 3.12
CA PHE A 518 -17.46 19.91 3.67
C PHE A 518 -18.71 19.06 3.39
N LEU A 519 -18.71 18.28 2.31
CA LEU A 519 -19.76 17.29 2.00
C LEU A 519 -19.65 16.02 2.86
N GLY A 520 -18.69 15.94 3.80
CA GLY A 520 -18.51 14.80 4.70
C GLY A 520 -17.91 13.55 4.04
N MET A 521 -17.28 13.72 2.87
CA MET A 521 -16.59 12.67 2.14
C MET A 521 -15.08 12.69 2.43
N ASN A 522 -14.39 11.58 2.16
CA ASN A 522 -12.93 11.54 2.26
C ASN A 522 -12.33 12.21 1.01
N SER A 523 -11.83 13.43 1.15
CA SER A 523 -11.25 14.21 0.04
C SER A 523 -10.06 13.53 -0.62
N LEU A 524 -9.22 12.79 0.13
CA LEU A 524 -8.06 12.09 -0.43
C LEU A 524 -8.48 10.95 -1.37
N VAL A 525 -9.44 10.12 -0.95
CA VAL A 525 -9.96 9.01 -1.78
C VAL A 525 -10.61 9.55 -3.05
N PHE A 526 -11.42 10.61 -2.91
CA PHE A 526 -12.02 11.28 -4.06
C PHE A 526 -10.94 11.85 -5.00
N ALA A 527 -9.92 12.51 -4.46
CA ALA A 527 -8.86 13.13 -5.25
C ALA A 527 -7.99 12.09 -6.01
N VAL A 528 -7.73 10.93 -5.40
CA VAL A 528 -7.10 9.80 -6.12
C VAL A 528 -7.96 9.38 -7.31
N GLY A 529 -9.27 9.29 -7.11
CA GLY A 529 -10.22 9.02 -8.18
C GLY A 529 -10.23 10.07 -9.29
N LEU A 530 -10.12 11.36 -8.93
CA LEU A 530 -10.03 12.49 -9.85
C LEU A 530 -8.75 12.45 -10.71
N TYR A 531 -7.65 11.96 -10.14
CA TYR A 531 -6.39 11.82 -10.85
C TYR A 531 -6.39 10.59 -11.77
N LEU A 532 -6.94 9.45 -11.32
CA LEU A 532 -6.92 8.20 -12.07
C LEU A 532 -7.86 8.22 -13.29
N PRO A 533 -7.56 7.45 -14.36
CA PRO A 533 -8.52 7.17 -15.41
C PRO A 533 -9.84 6.61 -14.84
N LEU A 534 -10.98 7.08 -15.36
CA LEU A 534 -12.31 6.64 -14.91
C LEU A 534 -12.43 5.11 -14.93
N ASN A 535 -11.84 4.46 -15.94
CA ASN A 535 -11.93 3.02 -16.14
C ASN A 535 -11.36 2.22 -14.95
N ILE A 536 -10.30 2.71 -14.28
CA ILE A 536 -9.73 2.09 -13.06
C ILE A 536 -10.70 2.22 -11.90
N SER A 537 -11.17 3.45 -11.64
CA SER A 537 -12.06 3.75 -10.52
C SER A 537 -13.42 3.06 -10.65
N ALA A 538 -13.92 2.90 -11.88
CA ALA A 538 -15.12 2.14 -12.18
C ALA A 538 -14.98 0.65 -11.84
N THR A 539 -13.87 0.00 -12.20
CA THR A 539 -13.61 -1.40 -11.85
C THR A 539 -13.62 -1.63 -10.34
N VAL A 540 -12.98 -0.72 -9.59
CA VAL A 540 -12.99 -0.75 -8.13
C VAL A 540 -14.42 -0.58 -7.59
N MET A 541 -15.24 0.27 -8.21
CA MET A 541 -16.65 0.38 -7.84
C MET A 541 -17.44 -0.91 -8.06
N PHE A 542 -17.19 -1.67 -9.13
CA PHE A 542 -17.82 -2.99 -9.32
C PHE A 542 -17.50 -3.96 -8.19
N GLY A 543 -16.27 -3.97 -7.69
CA GLY A 543 -15.90 -4.75 -6.51
C GLY A 543 -16.66 -4.31 -5.26
N GLY A 544 -16.78 -2.99 -5.09
CA GLY A 544 -17.60 -2.37 -4.05
C GLY A 544 -19.07 -2.75 -4.15
N PHE A 545 -19.64 -2.82 -5.36
CA PHE A 545 -21.02 -3.27 -5.59
C PHE A 545 -21.21 -4.74 -5.22
N VAL A 546 -20.29 -5.63 -5.59
CA VAL A 546 -20.34 -7.03 -5.15
C VAL A 546 -20.34 -7.12 -3.62
N ARG A 547 -19.51 -6.31 -2.94
CA ARG A 547 -19.50 -6.21 -1.48
C ARG A 547 -20.82 -5.69 -0.91
N LEU A 548 -21.45 -4.72 -1.58
CA LEU A 548 -22.75 -4.16 -1.22
C LEU A 548 -23.86 -5.22 -1.29
N ILE A 549 -23.90 -6.01 -2.37
CA ILE A 549 -24.83 -7.13 -2.53
C ILE A 549 -24.62 -8.17 -1.43
N VAL A 550 -23.38 -8.57 -1.17
CA VAL A 550 -23.06 -9.53 -0.09
C VAL A 550 -23.56 -9.01 1.26
N ASN A 551 -23.32 -7.74 1.58
CA ASN A 551 -23.78 -7.10 2.81
C ASN A 551 -25.31 -7.11 2.95
N GLN A 552 -26.04 -6.86 1.86
CA GLN A 552 -27.50 -6.94 1.84
C GLN A 552 -28.01 -8.36 2.09
N VAL A 553 -27.41 -9.36 1.43
CA VAL A 553 -27.80 -10.78 1.58
C VAL A 553 -27.53 -11.30 3.00
N ILE A 554 -26.48 -10.83 3.67
CA ILE A 554 -26.13 -11.27 5.04
C ILE A 554 -26.73 -10.40 6.14
N LYS A 555 -27.48 -9.34 5.81
CA LYS A 555 -27.98 -8.34 6.78
C LYS A 555 -28.71 -8.99 7.97
N HIS A 556 -29.52 -10.00 7.70
CA HIS A 556 -30.35 -10.70 8.69
C HIS A 556 -29.67 -11.94 9.32
N LYS A 557 -28.40 -12.23 9.00
CA LYS A 557 -27.66 -13.38 9.56
C LYS A 557 -27.00 -13.03 10.90
N LYS A 558 -26.62 -14.06 11.66
CA LYS A 558 -25.80 -13.91 12.88
C LYS A 558 -24.42 -13.32 12.54
N ASP A 559 -23.82 -12.59 13.48
CA ASP A 559 -22.56 -11.87 13.24
C ASP A 559 -21.40 -12.79 12.88
N LYS A 560 -21.33 -13.98 13.47
CA LYS A 560 -20.34 -15.01 13.10
C LYS A 560 -20.46 -15.43 11.63
N GLU A 561 -21.68 -15.59 11.12
CA GLU A 561 -21.89 -15.94 9.71
C GLU A 561 -21.57 -14.77 8.79
N LYS A 562 -21.90 -13.54 9.20
CA LYS A 562 -21.53 -12.33 8.45
C LYS A 562 -20.02 -12.23 8.28
N ALA A 563 -19.29 -12.32 9.39
CA ALA A 563 -17.84 -12.27 9.42
C ALA A 563 -17.22 -13.37 8.55
N ALA A 564 -17.70 -14.62 8.66
CA ALA A 564 -17.19 -15.73 7.86
C ALA A 564 -17.40 -15.54 6.34
N ARG A 565 -18.56 -15.02 5.89
CA ARG A 565 -18.80 -14.77 4.46
C ARG A 565 -17.94 -13.62 3.94
N ILE A 566 -17.77 -12.57 4.74
CA ILE A 566 -16.88 -11.45 4.46
C ILE A 566 -15.44 -11.92 4.33
N GLU A 567 -14.95 -12.70 5.29
CA GLU A 567 -13.58 -13.25 5.31
C GLU A 567 -13.31 -14.11 4.06
N ARG A 568 -14.22 -15.01 3.70
CA ARG A 568 -14.10 -15.82 2.48
C ARG A 568 -13.96 -14.98 1.21
N GLY A 569 -14.79 -13.94 1.10
CA GLY A 569 -14.70 -13.00 -0.02
C GLY A 569 -13.38 -12.23 -0.04
N THR A 570 -12.91 -11.78 1.13
CA THR A 570 -11.62 -11.10 1.28
C THR A 570 -10.45 -12.01 0.89
N LEU A 571 -10.49 -13.30 1.24
CA LEU A 571 -9.48 -14.29 0.85
C LEU A 571 -9.45 -14.50 -0.67
N PHE A 572 -10.62 -14.67 -1.31
CA PHE A 572 -10.70 -14.83 -2.76
C PHE A 572 -10.25 -13.55 -3.49
N ALA A 573 -10.69 -12.37 -3.03
CA ALA A 573 -10.26 -11.07 -3.54
C ALA A 573 -8.74 -10.87 -3.43
N SER A 574 -8.16 -11.25 -2.29
CA SER A 574 -6.70 -11.22 -2.10
C SER A 574 -5.97 -12.16 -3.07
N GLY A 575 -6.55 -13.33 -3.35
CA GLY A 575 -6.08 -14.23 -4.39
C GLY A 575 -6.07 -13.55 -5.77
N LEU A 576 -7.19 -12.92 -6.18
CA LEU A 576 -7.27 -12.19 -7.46
C LEU A 576 -6.17 -11.12 -7.57
N ILE A 577 -5.97 -10.33 -6.48
CA ILE A 577 -4.93 -9.29 -6.41
C ILE A 577 -3.55 -9.88 -6.60
N ALA A 578 -3.19 -10.91 -5.81
CA ALA A 578 -1.87 -11.54 -5.87
C ALA A 578 -1.61 -12.20 -7.24
N GLY A 579 -2.62 -12.89 -7.79
CA GLY A 579 -2.54 -13.56 -9.08
C GLY A 579 -2.30 -12.58 -10.23
N GLU A 580 -3.15 -11.57 -10.38
CA GLU A 580 -2.98 -10.59 -11.46
C GLU A 580 -1.67 -9.81 -11.29
N SER A 581 -1.37 -9.33 -10.08
CA SER A 581 -0.21 -8.45 -9.87
C SER A 581 1.09 -9.20 -10.12
N LEU A 582 1.20 -10.46 -9.67
CA LEU A 582 2.41 -11.25 -9.88
C LEU A 582 2.59 -11.64 -11.35
N LEU A 583 1.52 -12.05 -12.03
CA LEU A 583 1.57 -12.32 -13.47
C LEU A 583 1.86 -11.04 -14.26
N GLY A 584 1.40 -9.88 -13.80
CA GLY A 584 1.77 -8.58 -14.34
C GLY A 584 3.27 -8.31 -14.27
N VAL A 585 3.91 -8.60 -13.13
CA VAL A 585 5.37 -8.47 -12.98
C VAL A 585 6.12 -9.45 -13.89
N ILE A 586 5.63 -10.70 -14.01
CA ILE A 586 6.23 -11.70 -14.92
C ILE A 586 6.10 -11.25 -16.39
N ILE A 587 4.95 -10.70 -16.78
CA ILE A 587 4.73 -10.13 -18.11
C ILE A 587 5.70 -8.96 -18.34
N ALA A 588 5.86 -8.06 -17.38
CA ALA A 588 6.83 -6.97 -17.45
C ALA A 588 8.26 -7.50 -17.64
N PHE A 589 8.63 -8.57 -16.93
CA PHE A 589 9.91 -9.26 -17.10
C PHE A 589 10.12 -9.78 -18.53
N ILE A 590 9.10 -10.42 -19.10
CA ILE A 590 9.13 -10.89 -20.49
C ILE A 590 9.29 -9.73 -21.48
N ILE A 591 8.53 -8.64 -21.31
CA ILE A 591 8.62 -7.42 -22.13
C ILE A 591 10.04 -6.85 -22.09
N SER A 592 10.65 -6.78 -20.89
CA SER A 592 11.98 -6.22 -20.72
C SER A 592 13.09 -7.06 -21.37
N ILE A 593 12.90 -8.38 -21.54
CA ILE A 593 13.86 -9.24 -22.25
C ILE A 593 13.70 -9.07 -23.76
N ASN A 594 12.47 -9.15 -24.26
CA ASN A 594 12.18 -8.98 -25.67
C ASN A 594 10.73 -8.49 -25.85
N PRO A 595 10.53 -7.20 -26.18
CA PRO A 595 9.21 -6.62 -26.37
C PRO A 595 8.39 -7.33 -27.46
N ASN A 596 9.04 -7.95 -28.44
CA ASN A 596 8.39 -8.61 -29.57
C ASN A 596 7.73 -9.95 -29.20
N ILE A 597 7.96 -10.48 -27.99
CA ILE A 597 7.30 -11.71 -27.52
C ILE A 597 5.80 -11.48 -27.33
N ILE A 598 5.42 -10.28 -26.88
CA ILE A 598 4.02 -9.94 -26.64
C ILE A 598 3.44 -9.35 -27.93
N PRO A 599 2.27 -9.85 -28.41
CA PRO A 599 1.63 -9.29 -29.59
C PRO A 599 1.42 -7.79 -29.45
N THR A 600 1.52 -7.04 -30.54
CA THR A 600 1.25 -5.59 -30.54
C THR A 600 -0.25 -5.31 -30.56
N GLU A 601 -0.99 -6.06 -31.39
CA GLU A 601 -2.43 -5.94 -31.57
C GLU A 601 -3.23 -6.98 -30.77
N TYR A 602 -4.51 -6.69 -30.57
CA TYR A 602 -5.44 -7.60 -29.93
C TYR A 602 -6.04 -8.57 -30.94
N LEU A 603 -6.03 -9.87 -30.63
CA LEU A 603 -6.64 -10.90 -31.49
C LEU A 603 -8.15 -10.68 -31.68
N LEU A 604 -8.84 -10.24 -30.62
CA LEU A 604 -10.27 -9.95 -30.63
C LEU A 604 -10.49 -8.47 -30.29
N THR A 605 -11.11 -7.75 -31.21
CA THR A 605 -11.41 -6.31 -31.08
C THR A 605 -12.79 -6.02 -30.46
N ASN A 606 -13.62 -7.05 -30.32
CA ASN A 606 -14.97 -6.93 -29.75
C ASN A 606 -14.92 -6.72 -28.22
N GLN A 607 -15.65 -5.72 -27.71
CA GLN A 607 -15.73 -5.39 -26.28
C GLN A 607 -16.63 -6.34 -25.46
N TRP A 608 -17.52 -7.11 -26.08
CA TRP A 608 -18.50 -7.97 -25.40
C TRP A 608 -17.87 -9.14 -24.64
N LEU A 609 -16.87 -9.81 -25.24
CA LEU A 609 -16.16 -10.91 -24.58
C LEU A 609 -15.39 -10.43 -23.33
N PRO A 610 -14.54 -9.39 -23.40
CA PRO A 610 -13.94 -8.79 -22.22
C PRO A 610 -14.96 -8.48 -21.12
N PHE A 611 -16.09 -7.86 -21.47
CA PHE A 611 -17.14 -7.55 -20.50
C PHE A 611 -17.80 -8.80 -19.89
N LEU A 612 -18.02 -9.85 -20.67
CA LEU A 612 -18.54 -11.13 -20.17
C LEU A 612 -17.57 -11.78 -19.19
N VAL A 613 -16.26 -11.82 -19.50
CA VAL A 613 -15.22 -12.33 -18.60
C VAL A 613 -15.25 -11.57 -17.28
N PHE A 614 -15.38 -10.25 -17.34
CA PHE A 614 -15.49 -9.40 -16.16
C PHE A 614 -16.71 -9.76 -15.28
N LEU A 615 -17.88 -9.93 -15.89
CA LEU A 615 -19.10 -10.35 -15.18
C LEU A 615 -18.95 -11.74 -14.56
N ILE A 616 -18.27 -12.67 -15.23
CA ILE A 616 -17.96 -13.99 -14.67
C ILE A 616 -17.09 -13.85 -13.43
N VAL A 617 -16.05 -13.01 -13.45
CA VAL A 617 -15.18 -12.80 -12.28
C VAL A 617 -15.97 -12.16 -11.12
N CYS A 618 -16.86 -11.19 -11.40
CA CYS A 618 -17.79 -10.62 -10.42
C CYS A 618 -18.69 -11.69 -9.78
N ALA A 619 -19.24 -12.58 -10.61
CA ALA A 619 -20.08 -13.69 -10.14
C ALA A 619 -19.26 -14.67 -9.27
N LEU A 620 -18.06 -15.05 -9.71
CA LEU A 620 -17.15 -15.92 -8.95
C LEU A 620 -16.81 -15.31 -7.59
N LEU A 621 -16.51 -14.01 -7.54
CA LEU A 621 -16.26 -13.29 -6.31
C LEU A 621 -17.47 -13.34 -5.38
N TYR A 622 -18.68 -13.08 -5.89
CA TYR A 622 -19.91 -13.22 -5.10
C TYR A 622 -20.10 -14.65 -4.58
N PHE A 623 -19.99 -15.66 -5.44
CA PHE A 623 -20.20 -17.07 -5.07
C PHE A 623 -19.13 -17.58 -4.09
N SER A 624 -17.90 -17.06 -4.13
CA SER A 624 -16.84 -17.40 -3.17
C SER A 624 -17.23 -17.10 -1.72
N THR A 625 -18.08 -16.08 -1.52
CA THR A 625 -18.61 -15.69 -0.21
C THR A 625 -19.67 -16.65 0.32
N VAL A 626 -20.27 -17.49 -0.53
CA VAL A 626 -21.28 -18.46 -0.14
C VAL A 626 -20.57 -19.69 0.48
N PRO A 627 -20.93 -20.11 1.71
CA PRO A 627 -20.45 -21.37 2.25
C PRO A 627 -20.96 -22.53 1.38
N ARG A 628 -20.08 -23.42 0.92
CA ARG A 628 -20.56 -24.69 0.35
C ARG A 628 -21.24 -25.49 1.47
N LYS A 629 -22.50 -25.89 1.28
CA LYS A 629 -23.16 -26.85 2.17
C LYS A 629 -22.27 -28.10 2.22
N GLN A 630 -21.80 -28.48 3.41
CA GLN A 630 -21.26 -29.82 3.60
C GLN A 630 -22.41 -30.78 3.26
N LYS A 631 -22.21 -31.65 2.26
CA LYS A 631 -23.08 -32.82 2.11
C LYS A 631 -22.92 -33.60 3.42
N ALA A 632 -24.04 -33.72 4.15
CA ALA A 632 -24.13 -34.51 5.37
C ALA A 632 -23.86 -35.98 5.07
#